data_AF-A0A4T2BH83-F1
#
_entry.id   AF-A0A4T2BH83-F1
#
_cell.length_a   1.000
_cell.length_b   1.000
_cell.length_c   1.000
_cell.angle_alpha   90.00
_cell.angle_beta   90.00
_cell.angle_gamma   90.00
#
_symmetry.space_group_name_H-M   'P 1'
#
loop_
_entity.id
_entity.type
_entity.pdbx_description
1 polymer ?
#
loop_
_entity_poly.entity_id
_entity_poly.type
_entity_poly.pdbx_seq_one_letter_code
_entity_poly.pdbx_strand_id
1 'polypeptide(L)'
;MKEMMGVAAVTGKKVSARDRARQAIAGGLAHELAAQEEAERARLAERERVSRARETATTAYFEAEDRRDALVAELAALDLDRAGAIKELDTLGLKTDTIATVLSITETEIRRLRKLSPTTPETAPVDGAAHNENNNPEQ
;
A
#
# COMPACT_ATOMS: atom_id res chain seq x y z
N MET A 1 56.37 77.11 10.13
CA MET A 1 56.13 76.39 11.39
C MET A 1 54.88 76.94 12.06
N LYS A 2 53.76 76.22 12.05
CA LYS A 2 53.02 75.76 13.24
C LYS A 2 51.69 75.17 12.80
N GLU A 3 51.56 73.89 13.08
CA GLU A 3 50.35 73.08 13.03
C GLU A 3 49.23 73.71 13.89
N MET A 4 47.98 73.57 13.47
CA MET A 4 46.90 73.30 14.42
C MET A 4 45.95 72.29 13.79
N MET A 5 46.15 71.04 14.22
CA MET A 5 45.23 69.92 14.07
C MET A 5 43.84 70.30 14.60
N GLY A 6 42.82 70.16 13.76
CA GLY A 6 41.43 70.14 14.19
C GLY A 6 41.17 68.87 15.00
N VAL A 7 41.10 69.00 16.32
CA VAL A 7 40.79 67.91 17.24
C VAL A 7 39.33 67.51 17.06
N ALA A 8 39.10 66.32 16.49
CA ALA A 8 37.79 65.69 16.46
C ALA A 8 37.32 65.41 17.90
N ALA A 9 36.29 66.11 18.35
CA ALA A 9 35.63 65.84 19.61
C ALA A 9 34.81 64.54 19.48
N VAL A 10 35.45 63.39 19.76
CA VAL A 10 34.74 62.13 20.02
C VAL A 10 34.10 62.27 21.40
N THR A 11 32.88 62.80 21.45
CA THR A 11 32.05 62.83 22.66
C THR A 11 31.56 61.41 22.95
N GLY A 12 32.34 60.65 23.73
CA GLY A 12 31.94 59.36 24.27
C GLY A 12 30.79 59.53 25.27
N LYS A 13 29.56 59.25 24.82
CA LYS A 13 28.35 59.27 25.66
C LYS A 13 28.46 58.14 26.69
N LYS A 14 28.66 58.46 27.96
CA LYS A 14 28.74 57.47 29.05
C LYS A 14 27.39 56.78 29.20
N VAL A 15 27.28 55.54 28.71
CA VAL A 15 26.10 54.69 28.89
C VAL A 15 25.91 54.46 30.40
N SER A 16 24.71 54.75 30.92
CA SER A 16 24.44 54.58 32.34
C SER A 16 24.36 53.09 32.71
N ALA A 17 24.58 52.75 33.98
CA ALA A 17 24.41 51.37 34.45
C ALA A 17 22.99 50.84 34.19
N ARG A 18 21.98 51.73 34.24
CA ARG A 18 20.59 51.42 33.93
C ARG A 18 20.38 51.06 32.46
N ASP A 19 21.06 51.74 31.54
CA ASP A 19 20.96 51.46 30.10
C ASP A 19 21.65 50.14 29.75
N ARG A 20 22.80 49.84 30.38
CA ARG A 20 23.43 48.51 30.26
C ARG A 20 22.54 47.40 30.79
N ALA A 21 21.91 47.60 31.94
CA ALA A 21 20.97 46.61 32.51
C ALA A 21 19.76 46.38 31.59
N ARG A 22 19.18 47.45 31.03
CA ARG A 22 18.08 47.35 30.06
C ARG A 22 18.50 46.62 28.79
N GLN A 23 19.69 46.91 28.27
CA GLN A 23 20.19 46.28 27.05
C GLN A 23 20.51 44.80 27.27
N ALA A 24 21.01 44.41 28.45
CA ALA A 24 21.22 43.02 28.82
C ALA A 24 19.90 42.24 28.92
N ILE A 25 18.88 42.82 29.57
CA ILE A 25 17.54 42.20 29.67
C ILE A 25 16.90 42.08 28.28
N ALA A 26 16.96 43.14 27.46
CA ALA A 26 16.44 43.11 26.11
C ALA A 26 17.16 42.06 25.23
N GLY A 27 18.48 41.94 25.35
CA GLY A 27 19.27 40.93 24.67
C GLY A 27 18.93 39.50 25.12
N GLY A 28 18.73 39.29 26.42
CA GLY A 28 18.30 37.99 26.96
C GLY A 28 16.92 37.59 26.45
N LEU A 29 15.94 38.49 26.51
CA LEU A 29 14.58 38.25 26.00
C LEU A 29 14.57 37.98 24.49
N ALA A 30 15.39 38.69 23.70
CA ALA A 30 15.50 38.45 22.27
C ALA A 30 16.09 37.06 21.96
N HIS A 31 17.08 36.61 22.74
CA HIS A 31 17.65 35.28 22.60
C HIS A 31 16.66 34.17 23.00
N GLU A 32 15.89 34.38 24.07
CA GLU A 32 14.84 33.44 24.50
C GLU A 32 13.72 33.31 23.47
N LEU A 33 13.26 34.43 22.90
CA LEU A 33 12.25 34.42 21.83
C LEU A 33 12.77 33.72 20.57
N ALA A 34 14.01 34.00 20.15
CA ALA A 34 14.61 33.33 19.00
C ALA A 34 14.74 31.81 19.21
N ALA A 35 15.15 31.39 20.41
CA ALA A 35 15.22 29.97 20.78
C ALA A 35 13.83 29.30 20.79
N GLN A 36 12.81 30.02 21.26
CA GLN A 36 11.43 29.52 21.24
C GLN A 36 10.91 29.36 19.81
N GLU A 37 11.11 30.35 18.94
CA GLU A 37 10.70 30.29 17.53
C GLU A 37 11.41 29.16 16.77
N GLU A 38 12.70 28.92 17.07
CA GLU A 38 13.43 27.79 16.51
C GLU A 38 12.89 26.45 17.01
N ALA A 39 12.59 26.32 18.31
CA ALA A 39 12.00 25.12 18.88
C ALA A 39 10.61 24.83 18.30
N GLU A 40 9.79 25.86 18.08
CA GLU A 40 8.47 25.71 17.45
C GLU A 40 8.60 25.28 15.97
N ARG A 41 9.50 25.89 15.21
CA ARG A 41 9.79 25.47 13.83
C ARG A 41 10.29 24.03 13.76
N ALA A 42 11.19 23.63 14.66
CA ALA A 42 11.68 22.25 14.73
C ALA A 42 10.55 21.26 15.05
N ARG A 43 9.66 21.59 15.99
CA ARG A 43 8.49 20.77 16.33
C ARG A 43 7.52 20.64 15.17
N LEU A 44 7.25 21.72 14.44
CA LEU A 44 6.39 21.70 13.25
C LEU A 44 7.01 20.85 12.14
N ALA A 45 8.30 21.04 11.86
CA ALA A 45 9.02 20.25 10.86
C ALA A 45 9.00 18.75 11.20
N GLU A 46 9.18 18.38 12.47
CA GLU A 46 9.12 16.98 12.89
C GLU A 46 7.70 16.40 12.75
N ARG A 47 6.66 17.17 13.10
CA ARG A 47 5.27 16.74 12.90
C ARG A 47 4.96 16.51 11.43
N GLU A 48 5.39 17.39 10.54
CA GLU A 48 5.23 17.22 9.11
C GLU A 48 5.99 15.98 8.60
N ARG A 49 7.22 15.78 9.06
CA ARG A 49 8.03 14.60 8.71
C ARG A 49 7.32 13.31 9.11
N VAL A 50 6.81 13.24 10.35
CA VAL A 50 6.08 12.08 10.86
C VAL A 50 4.76 11.88 10.10
N SER A 51 4.02 12.96 9.78
CA SER A 51 2.79 12.86 8.98
C SER A 51 3.06 12.26 7.61
N ARG A 52 4.05 12.79 6.88
CA ARG A 52 4.42 12.27 5.55
C ARG A 52 4.90 10.82 5.62
N ALA A 53 5.68 10.47 6.63
CA ALA A 53 6.12 9.10 6.84
C ALA A 53 4.93 8.15 7.10
N ARG A 54 3.94 8.60 7.89
CA ARG A 54 2.71 7.84 8.16
C ARG A 54 1.86 7.68 6.91
N GLU A 55 1.67 8.74 6.14
CA GLU A 55 0.92 8.70 4.86
C GLU A 55 1.58 7.71 3.90
N THR A 56 2.90 7.81 3.72
CA THR A 56 3.68 6.89 2.87
C THR A 56 3.53 5.44 3.32
N ALA A 57 3.64 5.18 4.63
CA ALA A 57 3.49 3.83 5.18
C ALA A 57 2.06 3.29 4.99
N THR A 58 1.06 4.16 5.08
CA THR A 58 -0.36 3.80 4.90
C THR A 58 -0.64 3.44 3.44
N THR A 59 -0.15 4.24 2.49
CA THR A 59 -0.24 3.92 1.06
C THR A 59 0.46 2.60 0.75
N ALA A 60 1.68 2.40 1.22
CA ALA A 60 2.43 1.16 0.99
C ALA A 60 1.73 -0.07 1.58
N TYR A 61 1.05 0.08 2.72
CA TYR A 61 0.25 -0.99 3.32
C TYR A 61 -0.91 -1.40 2.41
N PHE A 62 -1.72 -0.45 1.94
CA PHE A 62 -2.85 -0.76 1.07
C PHE A 62 -2.41 -1.32 -0.29
N GLU A 63 -1.34 -0.80 -0.88
CA GLU A 63 -0.77 -1.39 -2.11
C GLU A 63 -0.23 -2.81 -1.90
N ALA A 64 0.28 -3.12 -0.71
CA ALA A 64 0.68 -4.48 -0.37
C ALA A 64 -0.54 -5.39 -0.17
N GLU A 65 -1.62 -4.86 0.40
CA GLU A 65 -2.88 -5.58 0.55
C GLU A 65 -3.52 -5.90 -0.81
N ASP A 66 -3.62 -4.92 -1.70
CA ASP A 66 -4.14 -5.13 -3.06
C ASP A 66 -3.32 -6.18 -3.82
N ARG A 67 -1.98 -6.15 -3.69
CA ARG A 67 -1.11 -7.16 -4.28
C ARG A 67 -1.31 -8.54 -3.68
N ARG A 68 -1.49 -8.63 -2.36
CA ARG A 68 -1.82 -9.90 -1.70
C ARG A 68 -3.11 -10.47 -2.28
N ASP A 69 -4.14 -9.65 -2.38
CA ASP A 69 -5.46 -10.09 -2.84
C ASP A 69 -5.42 -10.52 -4.31
N ALA A 70 -4.68 -9.79 -5.15
CA ALA A 70 -4.40 -10.20 -6.53
C ALA A 70 -3.67 -11.56 -6.60
N LEU A 71 -2.61 -11.76 -5.81
CA LEU A 71 -1.88 -13.02 -5.76
C LEU A 71 -2.75 -14.19 -5.25
N VAL A 72 -3.64 -13.93 -4.29
CA VAL A 72 -4.60 -14.93 -3.81
C VAL A 72 -5.57 -15.32 -4.92
N ALA A 73 -6.05 -14.36 -5.71
CA ALA A 73 -6.90 -14.63 -6.86
C ALA A 73 -6.16 -15.41 -7.96
N GLU A 74 -4.90 -15.07 -8.24
CA GLU A 74 -4.06 -15.82 -9.18
C GLU A 74 -3.83 -17.26 -8.71
N LEU A 75 -3.53 -17.47 -7.43
CA LEU A 75 -3.39 -18.81 -6.85
C LEU A 75 -4.69 -19.62 -6.96
N ALA A 76 -5.84 -18.99 -6.74
CA ALA A 76 -7.14 -19.65 -6.91
C ALA A 76 -7.38 -20.06 -8.37
N ALA A 77 -7.05 -19.19 -9.34
CA ALA A 77 -7.14 -19.51 -10.76
C ALA A 77 -6.23 -20.68 -11.14
N LEU A 78 -4.97 -20.69 -10.67
CA LEU A 78 -4.05 -21.80 -10.89
C LEU A 78 -4.53 -23.12 -10.27
N ASP A 79 -5.16 -23.07 -9.09
CA ASP A 79 -5.75 -24.27 -8.48
C ASP A 79 -6.94 -24.80 -9.30
N LEU A 80 -7.74 -23.93 -9.93
CA LEU A 80 -8.80 -24.33 -10.85
C LEU A 80 -8.25 -24.95 -12.14
N ASP A 81 -7.21 -24.36 -12.73
CA ASP A 81 -6.55 -24.91 -13.92
C ASP A 81 -5.95 -26.31 -13.63
N ARG A 82 -5.31 -26.47 -12.48
CA ARG A 82 -4.80 -27.76 -12.01
C ARG A 82 -5.91 -28.78 -11.80
N ALA A 83 -7.05 -28.36 -11.23
CA ALA A 83 -8.22 -29.21 -11.08
C ALA A 83 -8.80 -29.65 -12.43
N GLY A 84 -8.76 -28.79 -13.44
CA GLY A 84 -9.11 -29.11 -14.83
C GLY A 84 -8.17 -30.15 -15.44
N ALA A 85 -6.86 -29.95 -15.32
CA ALA A 85 -5.86 -30.91 -15.82
C ALA A 85 -5.99 -32.30 -15.15
N ILE A 86 -6.23 -32.35 -13.83
CA ILE A 86 -6.50 -33.62 -13.13
C ILE A 86 -7.75 -34.29 -13.68
N LYS A 87 -8.81 -33.52 -13.98
CA LYS A 87 -10.04 -34.06 -14.59
C LYS A 87 -9.77 -34.66 -15.96
N GLU A 88 -8.95 -34.04 -16.79
CA GLU A 88 -8.53 -34.60 -18.08
C GLU A 88 -7.78 -35.93 -17.90
N LEU A 89 -6.84 -36.00 -16.95
CA LEU A 89 -6.12 -37.24 -16.65
C LEU A 89 -7.06 -38.34 -16.11
N ASP A 90 -8.08 -37.95 -15.32
CA ASP A 90 -9.12 -38.88 -14.86
C ASP A 90 -9.94 -39.41 -16.05
N THR A 91 -10.29 -38.57 -17.04
CA THR A 91 -10.99 -39.03 -18.25
C THR A 91 -10.16 -39.99 -19.11
N LEU A 92 -8.84 -39.89 -19.06
CA LEU A 92 -7.91 -40.84 -19.69
C LEU A 92 -7.74 -42.13 -18.88
N GLY A 93 -8.41 -42.27 -17.74
CA GLY A 93 -8.42 -43.48 -16.91
C GLY A 93 -7.18 -43.66 -16.05
N LEU A 94 -6.36 -42.61 -15.86
CA LEU A 94 -5.20 -42.69 -14.99
C LEU A 94 -5.64 -42.82 -13.53
N LYS A 95 -4.92 -43.66 -12.78
CA LYS A 95 -5.15 -43.83 -11.35
C LYS A 95 -4.49 -42.69 -10.55
N THR A 96 -5.04 -42.43 -9.36
CA THR A 96 -4.62 -41.32 -8.48
C THR A 96 -3.12 -41.38 -8.12
N ASP A 97 -2.57 -42.58 -7.90
CA ASP A 97 -1.14 -42.81 -7.61
C ASP A 97 -0.24 -42.42 -8.80
N THR A 98 -0.69 -42.71 -10.01
CA THR A 98 0.01 -42.40 -11.26
C THR A 98 -0.04 -40.90 -11.51
N ILE A 99 -1.19 -40.26 -11.32
CA ILE A 99 -1.35 -38.80 -11.42
C ILE A 99 -0.46 -38.10 -10.38
N ALA A 100 -0.43 -38.59 -9.14
CA ALA A 100 0.44 -38.05 -8.07
C ALA A 100 1.91 -38.08 -8.46
N THR A 101 2.34 -39.21 -9.03
CA THR A 101 3.72 -39.40 -9.49
C THR A 101 4.06 -38.47 -10.66
N VAL A 102 3.20 -38.43 -11.68
CA VAL A 102 3.42 -37.61 -12.89
C VAL A 102 3.45 -36.11 -12.56
N LEU A 103 2.52 -35.66 -11.73
CA LEU A 103 2.42 -34.24 -11.35
C LEU A 103 3.33 -33.88 -10.17
N SER A 104 4.03 -34.85 -9.57
CA SER A 104 4.88 -34.67 -8.39
C SER A 104 4.16 -33.96 -7.23
N ILE A 105 2.90 -34.33 -7.00
CA ILE A 105 2.06 -33.83 -5.91
C ILE A 105 1.53 -34.98 -5.06
N THR A 106 1.09 -34.67 -3.85
CA THR A 106 0.54 -35.69 -2.95
C THR A 106 -0.86 -36.14 -3.38
N GLU A 107 -1.25 -37.37 -3.05
CA GLU A 107 -2.64 -37.83 -3.27
C GLU A 107 -3.67 -37.00 -2.48
N THR A 108 -3.27 -36.46 -1.33
CA THR A 108 -4.09 -35.53 -0.55
C THR A 108 -4.35 -34.25 -1.34
N GLU A 109 -3.34 -33.73 -2.02
CA GLU A 109 -3.46 -32.56 -2.88
C GLU A 109 -4.35 -32.83 -4.10
N ILE A 110 -4.22 -33.99 -4.74
CA ILE A 110 -5.14 -34.39 -5.82
C ILE A 110 -6.59 -34.44 -5.32
N ARG A 111 -6.82 -35.03 -4.15
CA ARG A 111 -8.17 -35.08 -3.55
C ARG A 111 -8.70 -33.68 -3.20
N ARG A 112 -7.83 -32.74 -2.80
CA ARG A 112 -8.21 -31.33 -2.61
C ARG A 112 -8.62 -30.69 -3.94
N LEU A 113 -7.80 -30.80 -4.97
CA LEU A 113 -8.03 -30.21 -6.29
C LEU A 113 -9.26 -30.79 -6.99
N ARG A 114 -9.52 -32.10 -6.88
CA ARG A 114 -10.76 -32.70 -7.42
C ARG A 114 -12.04 -32.10 -6.83
N LYS A 115 -12.01 -31.67 -5.56
CA LYS A 115 -13.16 -31.01 -4.92
C LYS A 115 -13.37 -29.57 -5.40
N LEU A 116 -12.32 -28.94 -5.93
CA LEU A 116 -12.38 -27.58 -6.49
C LEU A 116 -12.87 -27.57 -7.93
N SER A 117 -12.73 -28.69 -8.65
CA SER A 117 -13.27 -28.83 -10.00
C SER A 117 -14.79 -28.74 -9.94
N PRO A 118 -15.43 -27.78 -10.63
CA PRO A 118 -16.88 -27.79 -10.72
C PRO A 118 -17.28 -29.10 -11.40
N THR A 119 -18.05 -29.92 -10.69
CA THR A 119 -18.85 -30.97 -11.32
C THR A 119 -19.70 -30.27 -12.37
N THR A 120 -19.27 -30.37 -13.63
CA THR A 120 -20.10 -30.04 -14.79
C THR A 120 -21.44 -30.70 -14.54
N PRO A 121 -22.56 -29.96 -14.41
CA PRO A 121 -23.86 -30.60 -14.37
C PRO A 121 -24.00 -31.34 -15.69
N GLU A 122 -24.09 -32.65 -15.58
CA GLU A 122 -24.45 -33.57 -16.65
C GLU A 122 -25.70 -33.00 -17.33
N THR A 123 -25.56 -32.56 -18.57
CA THR A 123 -26.70 -32.20 -19.41
C THR A 123 -27.52 -33.48 -19.58
N ALA A 124 -28.60 -33.59 -18.80
CA ALA A 124 -29.59 -34.64 -18.94
C ALA A 124 -30.08 -34.67 -20.40
N PRO A 125 -30.25 -35.87 -21.00
CA PRO A 125 -30.85 -35.97 -22.33
C PRO A 125 -32.29 -35.47 -22.24
N VAL A 126 -32.60 -34.41 -22.98
CA VAL A 126 -33.97 -33.93 -23.17
C VAL A 126 -34.63 -34.87 -24.17
N ASP A 127 -35.06 -36.04 -23.69
CA ASP A 127 -35.88 -36.95 -24.47
C ASP A 127 -37.36 -36.57 -24.25
N GLY A 128 -38.02 -36.17 -25.34
CA GLY A 128 -39.48 -36.13 -25.44
C GLY A 128 -40.16 -34.80 -25.11
N ALA A 129 -40.47 -34.01 -26.15
CA ALA A 129 -41.85 -33.55 -26.45
C ALA A 129 -41.82 -32.46 -27.53
N ALA A 130 -41.85 -32.86 -28.80
CA ALA A 130 -42.42 -32.03 -29.85
C ALA A 130 -43.53 -32.83 -30.51
N HIS A 131 -44.74 -32.65 -29.97
CA HIS A 131 -45.98 -32.92 -30.67
C HIS A 131 -45.92 -32.20 -32.02
N ASN A 132 -45.78 -32.97 -33.10
CA ASN A 132 -45.96 -32.49 -34.46
C ASN A 132 -47.45 -32.27 -34.69
N GLU A 133 -47.93 -31.06 -34.42
CA GLU A 133 -49.28 -30.62 -34.76
C GLU A 133 -49.43 -30.54 -36.28
N ASN A 134 -49.99 -31.61 -36.82
CA ASN A 134 -50.98 -31.66 -37.89
C ASN A 134 -51.24 -30.32 -38.62
N ASN A 135 -50.49 -30.08 -39.69
CA ASN A 135 -50.71 -28.96 -40.60
C ASN A 135 -51.88 -29.34 -41.54
N ASN A 136 -53.09 -28.89 -41.21
CA ASN A 136 -54.28 -29.00 -42.05
C ASN A 136 -54.26 -27.89 -43.11
N PRO A 137 -54.30 -28.19 -44.42
CA PRO A 137 -54.46 -27.17 -45.45
C PRO A 137 -55.96 -26.99 -45.74
N GLU A 138 -56.54 -25.87 -45.33
CA GLU A 138 -57.86 -25.46 -45.84
C GLU A 138 -57.73 -24.21 -46.72
N GLN A 139 -58.16 -24.40 -47.98
CA GLN A 139 -58.81 -23.46 -48.91
C GLN A 139 -58.00 -22.28 -49.49
#